data_AF-H1SDL5-F1
#
_entry.id   AF-H1SDL5-F1
#
_cell.length_a   1.000
_cell.length_b   1.000
_cell.length_c   1.000
_cell.angle_alpha   90.00
_cell.angle_beta   90.00
_cell.angle_gamma   90.00
#
_symmetry.space_group_name_H-M   'P 1'
#
loop_
_entity.id
_entity.type
_entity.pdbx_description
1 polymer ?
#
loop_
_entity_poly.entity_id
_entity_poly.type
_entity_poly.pdbx_seq_one_letter_code
_entity_poly.pdbx_strand_id
1 'polypeptide(L)'
;MFAHDGVRESILHLVNAHPEAGRLLRPLLAYVGLFAPVKTEMRYERVAAILGEMVALIHAGTVRDAHGQEWPAPLEYWRLAFDEMIARRDTGGLKLPLKSHGYLTAIVAGMSNKAAASAERHTEAQRAGHAGTGTAPARLQTVTVSEPPARTIVPEHIRQDMLRAVGSRRAENLGDSK
;
A
#
# COMPACT_ATOMS: atom_id res chain seq x y z
N MET A 1 50.13 -2.54 0.68
CA MET A 1 49.56 -3.30 -0.46
C MET A 1 48.37 -4.18 -0.06
N PHE A 2 47.74 -4.00 1.10
CA PHE A 2 46.48 -4.71 1.43
C PHE A 2 45.49 -3.75 2.09
N ALA A 3 44.94 -2.83 1.31
CA ALA A 3 43.75 -2.11 1.73
C ALA A 3 42.56 -3.03 1.46
N HIS A 4 42.40 -4.02 2.34
CA HIS A 4 41.20 -4.82 2.57
C HIS A 4 40.68 -5.65 1.40
N ASP A 5 41.48 -6.64 0.99
CA ASP A 5 41.07 -7.68 0.05
C ASP A 5 39.70 -8.27 0.41
N GLY A 6 39.38 -8.46 1.69
CA GLY A 6 38.06 -8.94 2.12
C GLY A 6 36.88 -8.08 1.65
N VAL A 7 37.02 -6.74 1.62
CA VAL A 7 35.96 -5.85 1.09
C VAL A 7 35.86 -6.02 -0.43
N ARG A 8 37.01 -6.01 -1.12
CA ARG A 8 37.06 -6.19 -2.58
C ARG A 8 36.46 -7.54 -3.00
N GLU A 9 36.85 -8.62 -2.36
CA GLU A 9 36.36 -9.97 -2.65
C GLU A 9 34.86 -10.08 -2.38
N SER A 10 34.35 -9.47 -1.31
CA SER A 10 32.90 -9.44 -1.04
C SER A 10 32.13 -8.69 -2.13
N ILE A 11 32.65 -7.55 -2.60
CA ILE A 11 32.06 -6.77 -3.70
C ILE A 11 32.07 -7.60 -4.99
N LEU A 12 33.20 -8.22 -5.32
CA LEU A 12 33.32 -9.06 -6.51
C LEU A 12 32.36 -10.24 -6.47
N HIS A 13 32.23 -10.89 -5.31
CA HIS A 13 31.29 -11.98 -5.12
C HIS A 13 29.85 -11.53 -5.37
N LEU A 14 29.45 -10.37 -4.83
CA LEU A 14 28.12 -9.81 -5.06
C LEU A 14 27.84 -9.54 -6.55
N VAL A 15 28.77 -8.86 -7.22
CA VAL A 15 28.61 -8.47 -8.64
C VAL A 15 28.63 -9.69 -9.55
N ASN A 16 29.44 -10.70 -9.26
CA ASN A 16 29.51 -11.93 -10.04
C ASN A 16 28.30 -12.85 -9.84
N ALA A 17 27.59 -12.74 -8.70
CA ALA A 17 26.42 -13.56 -8.42
C ALA A 17 25.20 -13.19 -9.26
N HIS A 18 25.03 -11.92 -9.64
CA HIS A 18 23.89 -11.48 -10.44
C HIS A 18 24.19 -10.20 -11.23
N PRO A 19 23.85 -10.11 -12.54
CA PRO A 19 24.13 -8.94 -13.38
C PRO A 19 23.62 -7.61 -12.80
N GLU A 20 22.45 -7.66 -12.17
CA GLU A 20 21.81 -6.48 -11.55
C GLU A 20 22.27 -6.18 -10.11
N ALA A 21 23.10 -7.04 -9.49
CA ALA A 21 23.57 -6.83 -8.13
C ALA A 21 24.48 -5.60 -7.98
N GLY A 22 25.10 -5.14 -9.08
CA GLY A 22 25.85 -3.88 -9.11
C GLY A 22 25.02 -2.67 -8.65
N ARG A 23 23.70 -2.68 -8.88
CA ARG A 23 22.78 -1.62 -8.43
C ARG A 23 22.65 -1.54 -6.91
N LEU A 24 22.98 -2.62 -6.20
CA LEU A 24 22.94 -2.67 -4.74
C LEU A 24 24.18 -2.09 -4.07
N LEU A 25 25.29 -1.88 -4.79
CA LEU A 25 26.56 -1.49 -4.17
C LEU A 25 26.44 -0.19 -3.37
N ARG A 26 25.90 0.87 -3.98
CA ARG A 26 25.72 2.16 -3.30
C ARG A 26 24.81 2.08 -2.08
N PRO A 27 23.56 1.57 -2.16
CA PRO A 27 22.70 1.46 -0.99
C PRO A 27 23.25 0.51 0.07
N LEU A 28 23.93 -0.58 -0.32
CA LEU A 28 24.58 -1.50 0.61
C LEU A 28 25.70 -0.81 1.39
N LEU A 29 26.59 -0.05 0.73
CA LEU A 29 27.64 0.69 1.42
C LEU A 29 27.07 1.76 2.37
N ALA A 30 26.01 2.45 1.96
CA ALA A 30 25.31 3.40 2.83
C ALA A 30 24.72 2.71 4.07
N TYR A 31 24.14 1.53 3.89
CA TYR A 31 23.63 0.69 4.97
C TYR A 31 24.74 0.20 5.91
N VAL A 32 25.88 -0.26 5.38
CA VAL A 32 27.05 -0.65 6.21
C VAL A 32 27.51 0.53 7.08
N GLY A 33 27.43 1.76 6.57
CA GLY A 33 27.70 2.97 7.34
C GLY A 33 26.83 3.13 8.61
N LEU A 34 25.65 2.52 8.68
CA LEU A 34 24.80 2.54 9.88
C LEU A 34 25.38 1.77 11.08
N PHE A 35 26.39 0.93 10.84
CA PHE A 35 27.12 0.21 11.89
C PHE A 35 28.31 1.01 12.42
N ALA A 36 28.64 2.16 11.82
CA ALA A 36 29.78 2.96 12.23
C ALA A 36 29.60 3.50 13.66
N PRO A 37 30.62 3.39 14.53
CA PRO A 37 30.59 4.00 15.85
C PRO A 37 30.42 5.52 15.77
N VAL A 38 29.76 6.12 16.77
CA VAL A 38 29.44 7.56 16.77
C VAL A 38 30.68 8.45 16.78
N LYS A 39 31.76 8.01 17.46
CA LYS A 39 32.94 8.85 17.74
C LYS A 39 34.15 8.53 16.87
N THR A 40 34.12 7.42 16.12
CA THR A 40 35.30 6.90 15.41
C THR A 40 34.88 6.26 14.11
N GLU A 41 35.78 6.26 13.14
CA GLU A 41 35.58 5.49 11.92
C GLU A 41 35.57 3.98 12.19
N MET A 42 34.80 3.27 11.38
CA MET A 42 34.74 1.82 11.43
C MET A 42 36.00 1.23 10.81
N ARG A 43 36.65 0.33 11.54
CA ARG A 43 37.79 -0.42 11.00
C ARG A 43 37.34 -1.21 9.78
N TYR A 44 38.15 -1.22 8.73
CA TYR A 44 37.82 -1.92 7.50
C TYR A 44 37.61 -3.44 7.67
N GLU A 45 38.28 -4.09 8.63
CA GLU A 45 37.99 -5.49 8.97
C GLU A 45 36.53 -5.70 9.38
N ARG A 46 35.96 -4.71 10.10
CA ARG A 46 34.55 -4.72 10.47
C ARG A 46 33.65 -4.42 9.27
N VAL A 47 34.07 -3.54 8.36
CA VAL A 47 33.39 -3.30 7.08
C VAL A 47 33.32 -4.61 6.27
N ALA A 48 34.44 -5.30 6.11
CA ALA A 48 34.53 -6.56 5.38
C ALA A 48 33.64 -7.64 5.99
N ALA A 49 33.64 -7.77 7.32
CA ALA A 49 32.77 -8.73 8.02
C ALA A 49 31.28 -8.45 7.75
N ILE A 50 30.84 -7.21 7.95
CA ILE A 50 29.43 -6.83 7.72
C ILE A 50 29.05 -7.01 6.25
N LEU A 51 29.94 -6.63 5.34
CA LEU A 51 29.69 -6.76 3.91
C LEU A 51 29.59 -8.24 3.51
N GLY A 52 30.49 -9.10 4.00
CA GLY A 52 30.44 -10.54 3.77
C GLY A 52 29.16 -11.19 4.30
N GLU A 53 28.72 -10.82 5.51
CA GLU A 53 27.43 -11.25 6.07
C GLU A 53 26.26 -10.86 5.16
N MET A 54 26.26 -9.61 4.67
CA MET A 54 25.21 -9.13 3.77
C MET A 54 25.22 -9.81 2.40
N VAL A 55 26.39 -10.03 1.81
CA VAL A 55 26.51 -10.73 0.54
C VAL A 55 26.03 -12.18 0.66
N ALA A 56 26.33 -12.85 1.77
CA ALA A 56 25.81 -14.19 2.04
C ALA A 56 24.29 -14.21 2.16
N LEU A 57 23.68 -13.24 2.85
CA LEU A 57 22.21 -13.12 2.96
C LEU A 57 21.55 -12.85 1.60
N ILE A 58 22.13 -11.97 0.79
CA ILE A 58 21.60 -11.66 -0.55
C ILE A 58 21.72 -12.89 -1.46
N HIS A 59 22.86 -13.59 -1.42
CA HIS A 59 23.09 -14.80 -2.21
C HIS A 59 22.18 -15.96 -1.80
N ALA A 60 21.83 -16.07 -0.51
CA ALA A 60 20.88 -17.08 -0.05
C ALA A 60 19.51 -16.96 -0.75
N GLY A 61 19.12 -15.74 -1.15
CA GLY A 61 17.87 -15.49 -1.88
C GLY A 61 16.60 -15.70 -1.05
N THR A 62 16.74 -16.00 0.25
CA THR A 62 15.64 -16.13 1.20
C THR A 62 16.01 -15.45 2.53
N VAL A 63 14.99 -15.04 3.28
CA VAL A 63 15.14 -14.50 4.64
C VAL A 63 14.15 -15.17 5.59
N ARG A 64 14.52 -15.24 6.87
CA ARG A 64 13.63 -15.72 7.93
C ARG A 64 13.03 -14.56 8.70
N ASP A 65 11.74 -14.65 9.00
CA ASP A 65 11.08 -13.73 9.90
C ASP A 65 11.31 -14.09 11.39
N ALA A 66 10.75 -13.29 12.29
CA ALA A 66 10.87 -13.51 13.74
C ALA A 66 10.16 -14.80 14.22
N HIS A 67 9.25 -15.36 13.41
CA HIS A 67 8.55 -16.61 13.68
C HIS A 67 9.28 -17.82 13.07
N GLY A 68 10.40 -17.60 12.37
CA GLY A 68 11.20 -18.64 11.73
C GLY A 68 10.71 -19.05 10.34
N GLN A 69 9.65 -18.41 9.81
CA GLN A 69 9.14 -18.68 8.48
C GLN A 69 10.10 -18.12 7.43
N GLU A 70 10.36 -18.92 6.40
CA GLU A 70 11.25 -18.54 5.31
C GLU A 70 10.45 -17.88 4.18
N TRP A 71 11.00 -16.78 3.67
CA TRP A 71 10.39 -15.93 2.66
C TRP A 71 11.37 -15.69 1.50
N PRO A 72 10.92 -15.67 0.24
CA PRO A 72 11.76 -15.30 -0.90
C PRO A 72 12.31 -13.89 -0.72
N ALA A 73 13.57 -13.64 -1.06
CA ALA A 73 14.22 -12.33 -0.93
C ALA A 73 14.84 -11.88 -2.27
N PRO A 74 14.01 -11.51 -3.27
CA PRO A 74 14.49 -10.91 -4.52
C PRO A 74 15.39 -9.69 -4.30
N LEU A 75 16.31 -9.44 -5.24
CA LEU A 75 17.25 -8.30 -5.17
C LEU A 75 16.55 -6.95 -5.00
N GLU A 76 15.40 -6.74 -5.64
CA GLU A 76 14.64 -5.49 -5.50
C GLU A 76 14.16 -5.25 -4.06
N TYR A 77 13.86 -6.30 -3.30
CA TYR A 77 13.45 -6.15 -1.91
C TYR A 77 14.62 -5.69 -1.03
N TRP A 78 15.83 -6.16 -1.31
CA TRP A 78 17.03 -5.64 -0.64
C TRP A 78 17.26 -4.17 -0.95
N ARG A 79 17.13 -3.76 -2.22
CA ARG A 79 17.26 -2.36 -2.63
C ARG A 79 16.29 -1.46 -1.87
N LEU A 80 15.01 -1.82 -1.86
CA LEU A 80 13.95 -1.09 -1.16
C LEU A 80 14.18 -1.07 0.36
N ALA A 81 14.60 -2.19 0.94
CA ALA A 81 14.87 -2.27 2.37
C ALA A 81 16.06 -1.40 2.79
N PHE A 82 17.12 -1.32 1.98
CA PHE A 82 18.22 -0.39 2.24
C PHE A 82 17.76 1.07 2.18
N ASP A 83 17.00 1.44 1.15
CA ASP A 83 16.45 2.80 1.01
C ASP A 83 15.59 3.15 2.23
N GLU A 84 14.75 2.23 2.70
CA GLU A 84 13.93 2.40 3.90
C GLU A 84 14.77 2.60 5.17
N MET A 85 15.86 1.83 5.33
CA MET A 85 16.76 1.99 6.48
C MET A 85 17.43 3.36 6.51
N ILE A 86 17.85 3.87 5.35
CA ILE A 86 18.43 5.20 5.24
C ILE A 86 17.38 6.27 5.56
N ALA A 87 16.18 6.17 5.00
CA ALA A 87 15.09 7.10 5.31
C ALA A 87 14.74 7.11 6.81
N ARG A 88 14.72 5.95 7.46
CA ARG A 88 14.47 5.83 8.92
C ARG A 88 15.60 6.41 9.77
N ARG A 89 16.85 6.33 9.32
CA ARG A 89 17.95 7.05 9.97
C ARG A 89 17.68 8.56 9.94
N ASP A 90 17.34 9.07 8.75
CA ASP A 90 17.21 10.51 8.53
C ASP A 90 16.05 11.12 9.34
N THR A 91 15.03 10.32 9.67
CA THR A 91 13.94 10.71 10.58
C THR A 91 14.24 10.48 12.07
N GLY A 92 15.44 10.00 12.43
CA GLY A 92 15.83 9.70 13.81
C GLY A 92 15.17 8.44 14.39
N GLY A 93 14.53 7.62 13.56
CA GLY A 93 13.83 6.40 13.97
C GLY A 93 14.75 5.20 14.26
N LEU A 94 16.06 5.34 14.07
CA LEU A 94 17.04 4.27 14.29
C LEU A 94 17.99 4.61 15.44
N LYS A 95 18.22 3.63 16.31
CA LYS A 95 19.28 3.68 17.32
C LYS A 95 20.59 3.21 16.70
N LEU A 96 21.50 4.16 16.45
CA LEU A 96 22.84 3.89 15.93
C LEU A 96 23.88 3.74 17.06
N PRO A 97 24.97 2.97 16.85
CA PRO A 97 25.20 2.09 15.70
C PRO A 97 24.25 0.89 15.70
N LEU A 98 23.92 0.38 14.50
CA LEU A 98 23.19 -0.88 14.38
C LEU A 98 24.01 -2.03 14.97
N LYS A 99 23.30 -3.02 15.51
CA LYS A 99 23.91 -4.21 16.14
C LYS A 99 23.75 -5.48 15.33
N SER A 100 22.72 -5.55 14.48
CA SER A 100 22.39 -6.72 13.68
C SER A 100 21.57 -6.34 12.44
N HIS A 101 21.35 -7.33 11.56
CA HIS A 101 20.54 -7.19 10.36
C HIS A 101 19.06 -7.56 10.55
N GLY A 102 18.64 -7.93 11.76
CA GLY A 102 17.30 -8.51 12.00
C GLY A 102 16.14 -7.59 11.59
N TYR A 103 16.33 -6.27 11.71
CA TYR A 103 15.31 -5.32 11.27
C TYR A 103 15.25 -5.21 9.73
N LEU A 104 16.40 -5.22 9.06
CA LEU A 104 16.47 -5.24 7.60
C LEU A 104 15.81 -6.51 7.05
N THR A 105 16.14 -7.67 7.60
CA THR A 105 15.55 -8.96 7.17
C THR A 105 14.05 -9.02 7.45
N ALA A 106 13.57 -8.39 8.53
CA ALA A 106 12.14 -8.26 8.81
C ALA A 106 11.42 -7.38 7.78
N ILE A 107 12.03 -6.28 7.32
CA ILE A 107 11.48 -5.45 6.22
C ILE A 107 11.35 -6.29 4.94
N VAL A 108 12.40 -7.02 4.57
CA VAL A 108 12.41 -7.89 3.38
C VAL A 108 11.34 -8.98 3.49
N ALA A 109 11.30 -9.71 4.61
CA ALA A 109 10.28 -10.74 4.85
C ALA A 109 8.86 -10.16 4.79
N GLY A 110 8.66 -8.96 5.34
CA GLY A 110 7.38 -8.26 5.29
C GLY A 110 6.93 -7.91 3.87
N MET A 111 7.85 -7.53 2.97
CA MET A 111 7.54 -7.30 1.55
C MET A 111 7.11 -8.60 0.85
N SER A 112 7.83 -9.69 1.10
CA SER A 112 7.53 -11.00 0.54
C SER A 112 6.19 -11.55 1.01
N ASN A 113 5.89 -11.44 2.29
CA ASN A 113 4.61 -11.83 2.86
C ASN A 113 3.44 -11.05 2.24
N LYS A 114 3.60 -9.72 2.11
CA LYS A 114 2.59 -8.88 1.45
C LYS A 114 2.37 -9.28 -0.02
N ALA A 115 3.43 -9.60 -0.74
CA ALA A 115 3.35 -10.05 -2.13
C ALA A 115 2.61 -11.39 -2.25
N ALA A 116 2.91 -12.35 -1.37
CA ALA A 116 2.22 -13.64 -1.31
C ALA A 116 0.71 -13.45 -1.03
N ALA A 117 0.36 -12.66 -0.02
CA ALA A 117 -1.04 -12.36 0.33
C ALA A 117 -1.79 -11.62 -0.80
N SER A 118 -1.10 -10.84 -1.64
CA SER A 118 -1.71 -10.20 -2.81
C SER A 118 -1.98 -11.19 -3.94
N ALA A 119 -1.04 -12.11 -4.21
CA ALA A 119 -1.20 -13.13 -5.23
C ALA A 119 -2.33 -14.10 -4.91
N GLU A 120 -2.48 -14.48 -3.64
CA GLU A 120 -3.58 -15.31 -3.15
C GLU A 120 -4.94 -14.63 -3.36
N ARG A 121 -5.09 -13.36 -2.93
CA ARG A 121 -6.33 -12.60 -3.13
C ARG A 121 -6.70 -12.44 -4.60
N HIS A 122 -5.72 -12.23 -5.49
CA HIS A 122 -5.98 -12.13 -6.92
C HIS A 122 -6.44 -13.49 -7.50
N THR A 123 -5.80 -14.57 -7.08
CA THR A 123 -6.18 -15.94 -7.48
C THR A 123 -7.58 -16.29 -6.97
N GLU A 124 -7.90 -15.93 -5.73
CA GLU A 124 -9.23 -16.15 -5.15
C GLU A 124 -10.30 -15.29 -5.82
N ALA A 125 -10.02 -14.02 -6.13
CA ALA A 125 -10.93 -13.17 -6.89
C ALA A 125 -11.17 -13.70 -8.31
N GLN A 126 -10.14 -14.23 -8.98
CA GLN A 126 -10.28 -14.88 -10.29
C GLN A 126 -11.09 -16.18 -10.20
N ARG A 127 -10.90 -16.98 -9.15
CA ARG A 127 -11.69 -18.20 -8.90
C ARG A 127 -13.13 -17.89 -8.52
N ALA A 128 -13.38 -16.90 -7.67
CA ALA A 128 -14.72 -16.44 -7.30
C ALA A 128 -15.46 -15.83 -8.50
N GLY A 129 -14.74 -15.17 -9.42
CA GLY A 129 -15.29 -14.70 -10.69
C GLY A 129 -15.61 -15.82 -11.69
N HIS A 130 -14.92 -16.96 -11.62
CA HIS A 130 -15.17 -18.14 -12.47
C HIS A 130 -16.15 -19.15 -11.85
N ALA A 131 -16.24 -19.21 -10.52
CA ALA A 131 -17.19 -20.02 -9.79
C ALA A 131 -18.56 -19.31 -9.77
N GLY A 132 -19.25 -19.35 -10.91
CA GLY A 132 -20.66 -18.98 -11.03
C GLY A 132 -21.59 -19.97 -10.32
N THR A 133 -21.34 -20.30 -9.06
CA THR A 133 -22.25 -21.10 -8.23
C THR A 133 -23.20 -20.19 -7.47
N GLY A 134 -24.29 -19.87 -8.18
CA GLY A 134 -25.64 -19.64 -7.69
C GLY A 134 -25.81 -19.24 -6.22
N THR A 135 -25.92 -17.94 -5.98
CA THR A 135 -27.06 -17.43 -5.23
C THR A 135 -27.60 -16.26 -6.02
N ALA A 136 -28.63 -16.53 -6.81
CA ALA A 136 -29.42 -15.47 -7.43
C ALA A 136 -29.90 -14.55 -6.29
N PRO A 137 -29.63 -13.23 -6.32
CA PRO A 137 -30.39 -12.35 -5.46
C PRO A 137 -31.84 -12.51 -5.90
N ALA A 138 -32.68 -12.97 -4.97
CA ALA A 138 -34.11 -13.04 -5.14
C ALA A 138 -34.56 -11.72 -5.78
N ARG A 139 -35.14 -11.85 -6.97
CA ARG A 139 -35.65 -10.75 -7.78
C ARG A 139 -36.63 -9.94 -6.93
N LEU A 140 -36.14 -8.87 -6.32
CA LEU A 140 -37.00 -7.82 -5.79
C LEU A 140 -37.66 -7.20 -7.02
N GLN A 141 -38.90 -7.59 -7.26
CA GLN A 141 -39.78 -6.99 -8.24
C GLN A 141 -39.86 -5.50 -7.91
N THR A 142 -39.24 -4.66 -8.75
CA THR A 142 -39.64 -3.27 -8.87
C THR A 142 -41.09 -3.27 -9.37
N VAL A 143 -42.03 -3.04 -8.45
CA VAL A 143 -43.40 -2.67 -8.79
C VAL A 143 -43.29 -1.42 -9.65
N THR A 144 -43.56 -1.57 -10.94
CA THR A 144 -43.77 -0.46 -11.87
C THR A 144 -45.09 0.20 -11.48
N VAL A 145 -45.02 1.28 -10.71
CA VAL A 145 -46.12 2.24 -10.65
C VAL A 145 -46.12 2.96 -11.99
N SER A 146 -47.18 2.75 -12.78
CA SER A 146 -47.46 3.53 -13.98
C SER A 146 -47.49 5.03 -13.64
N GLU A 147 -46.60 5.80 -14.27
CA GLU A 147 -46.58 7.25 -14.17
C GLU A 147 -47.68 7.88 -15.06
N PRO A 148 -48.46 8.86 -14.57
CA PRO A 148 -49.59 9.46 -15.29
C PRO A 148 -49.16 10.45 -16.38
N PRO A 149 -50.01 10.73 -17.40
CA PRO A 149 -49.63 11.54 -18.55
C PRO A 149 -49.41 13.03 -18.21
N ALA A 150 -48.51 13.62 -19.01
CA ALA A 150 -48.00 14.98 -18.98
C ALA A 150 -49.02 16.09 -18.63
N ARG A 151 -48.64 16.97 -17.70
CA ARG A 151 -49.37 18.21 -17.40
C ARG A 151 -48.99 19.28 -18.43
N THR A 152 -49.94 19.55 -19.33
CA THR A 152 -49.92 20.68 -20.26
C THR A 152 -49.87 22.01 -19.49
N ILE A 153 -48.93 22.87 -19.88
CA ILE A 153 -48.72 24.23 -19.36
C ILE A 153 -49.95 25.07 -19.70
N VAL A 154 -50.66 25.54 -18.67
CA VAL A 154 -51.89 26.35 -18.82
C VAL A 154 -51.51 27.78 -19.24
N PRO A 155 -51.99 28.30 -20.38
CA PRO A 155 -51.68 29.65 -20.85
C PRO A 155 -52.31 30.76 -19.98
N GLU A 156 -51.57 31.85 -19.82
CA GLU A 156 -51.75 32.89 -18.80
C GLU A 156 -53.12 33.61 -18.78
N HIS A 157 -53.86 33.61 -19.88
CA HIS A 157 -55.15 34.31 -19.99
C HIS A 157 -56.29 33.62 -19.22
N ILE A 158 -56.19 32.31 -18.93
CA ILE A 158 -57.24 31.55 -18.20
C ILE A 158 -57.24 31.90 -16.70
N ARG A 159 -56.12 32.42 -16.16
CA ARG A 159 -56.00 32.78 -14.74
C ARG A 159 -56.76 34.06 -14.39
N GLN A 160 -56.96 34.95 -15.35
CA GLN A 160 -57.57 36.27 -15.11
C GLN A 160 -59.10 36.21 -14.94
N ASP A 161 -59.77 35.25 -15.59
CA ASP A 161 -61.23 35.09 -15.50
C ASP A 161 -61.67 34.43 -14.18
N MET A 162 -60.83 33.57 -13.61
CA MET A 162 -61.10 32.88 -12.33
C MET A 162 -61.06 33.83 -11.11
N LEU A 163 -60.29 34.93 -11.19
CA LEU A 163 -60.16 35.91 -10.11
C LEU A 163 -61.34 36.91 -10.05
N ARG A 164 -62.16 37.02 -11.11
CA ARG A 164 -63.35 37.88 -11.11
C ARG A 164 -64.61 37.18 -10.60
N ALA A 165 -64.64 35.85 -10.52
CA ALA A 165 -65.81 35.10 -10.05
C ALA A 165 -65.86 34.89 -8.52
N VAL A 166 -64.76 35.16 -7.80
CA VAL A 166 -64.65 34.95 -6.34
C VAL A 166 -65.17 36.14 -5.51
N GLY A 167 -65.63 37.21 -6.16
CA GLY A 167 -66.01 38.46 -5.50
C GLY A 167 -67.45 38.62 -4.99
N SER A 168 -68.34 37.61 -5.06
CA SER A 168 -69.77 37.94 -4.87
C SER A 168 -70.66 37.08 -3.96
N ARG A 169 -70.24 35.94 -3.39
CA ARG A 169 -71.19 35.14 -2.58
C ARG A 169 -70.54 34.28 -1.50
N ARG A 170 -70.15 34.88 -0.35
CA ARG A 170 -70.31 34.28 1.00
C ARG A 170 -69.92 35.25 2.14
N ALA A 171 -70.55 36.41 2.21
CA ALA A 171 -70.72 37.11 3.48
C ALA A 171 -72.04 36.60 4.08
N GLU A 172 -72.00 35.41 4.67
CA GLU A 172 -73.11 34.92 5.48
C GLU A 172 -73.08 35.66 6.82
N ASN A 173 -74.14 36.43 7.07
CA ASN A 173 -74.65 36.68 8.41
C ASN A 173 -74.64 35.37 9.21
N LEU A 174 -74.09 35.41 10.41
CA LEU A 174 -74.55 34.77 11.66
C LEU A 174 -73.32 34.86 12.60
N GLY A 175 -73.28 35.67 13.65
CA GLY A 175 -74.38 35.94 14.58
C GLY A 175 -74.23 35.04 15.80
N ASP A 176 -73.37 35.51 16.72
CA ASP A 176 -73.44 35.43 18.18
C ASP A 176 -73.57 34.09 18.93
N SER A 177 -72.62 33.93 19.87
CA SER A 177 -72.70 33.44 21.27
C SER A 177 -73.46 32.16 21.59
N LYS A 178 -72.93 31.27 22.45
CA LYS A 178 -72.37 31.51 23.78
C LYS A 178 -71.57 30.30 24.24
#